data_AF-F2AYV1-F1
#
_entry.id   AF-F2AYV1-F1
#
_cell.length_a   1.000
_cell.length_b   1.000
_cell.length_c   1.000
_cell.angle_alpha   90.00
_cell.angle_beta   90.00
_cell.angle_gamma   90.00
#
_symmetry.space_group_name_H-M   'P 1'
#
loop_
_entity.id
_entity.type
_entity.pdbx_description
1 polymer ?
#
loop_
_entity_poly.entity_id
_entity_poly.type
_entity_poly.pdbx_seq_one_letter_code
_entity_poly.pdbx_strand_id
1 'polypeptide(L)' 'MPGVNSQGATRDELIDNLREALSEAIELNREDARKAAGAVYEEVAIQP' A
#
# COMPACT_ATOMS: atom_id res chain seq x y z
N MET A 1 8.18 -2.25 -5.93
CA MET A 1 8.06 -1.78 -4.53
C MET A 1 9.29 -2.26 -3.78
N PRO A 2 10.21 -1.37 -3.37
CA PRO A 2 11.31 -1.74 -2.48
C PRO A 2 10.75 -2.28 -1.16
N GLY A 3 11.34 -3.35 -0.61
CA GLY A 3 11.03 -3.84 0.75
C GLY A 3 10.00 -4.97 0.87
N VAL A 4 9.32 -5.38 -0.21
CA VAL A 4 8.46 -6.57 -0.20
C VAL A 4 9.27 -7.79 -0.62
N ASN A 5 9.31 -8.82 0.23
CA ASN A 5 10.03 -10.07 -0.03
C ASN A 5 9.15 -11.26 0.35
N SER A 6 9.37 -12.40 -0.29
CA SER A 6 8.76 -13.67 0.10
C SER A 6 9.63 -14.85 -0.35
N GLN A 7 9.25 -16.06 0.03
CA GLN A 7 9.94 -17.32 -0.31
C GLN A 7 8.91 -18.39 -0.70
N GLY A 8 9.33 -19.36 -1.52
CA GLY A 8 8.52 -20.52 -1.89
C GLY A 8 9.42 -21.68 -2.34
N ALA A 9 9.00 -22.92 -2.10
CA ALA A 9 9.76 -24.11 -2.47
C ALA A 9 9.76 -24.33 -3.99
N THR A 10 8.75 -23.77 -4.68
CA THR A 10 8.65 -23.74 -6.13
C THR A 10 8.53 -22.31 -6.65
N ARG A 11 8.76 -22.14 -7.95
CA ARG A 11 8.58 -20.84 -8.62
C ARG A 11 7.12 -20.35 -8.48
N ASP A 12 6.16 -21.24 -8.67
CA ASP A 12 4.74 -20.84 -8.66
C ASP A 12 4.31 -20.44 -7.26
N GLU A 13 4.72 -21.21 -6.24
CA GLU A 13 4.50 -20.85 -4.83
C GLU A 13 5.17 -19.51 -4.47
N LEU A 14 6.41 -19.27 -4.91
CA LEU A 14 7.07 -17.99 -4.69
C LEU A 14 6.29 -16.82 -5.32
N ILE A 15 5.79 -17.00 -6.54
CA ILE A 15 5.00 -15.97 -7.22
C ILE A 15 3.69 -15.69 -6.47
N ASP A 16 3.00 -16.73 -6.01
CA ASP A 16 1.76 -16.58 -5.26
C ASP A 16 2.00 -15.85 -3.93
N ASN A 17 3.01 -16.28 -3.18
CA ASN A 17 3.37 -15.65 -1.91
C ASN A 17 3.83 -14.19 -2.09
N LEU A 18 4.53 -13.87 -3.19
CA LEU A 18 4.91 -12.49 -3.52
C LEU A 18 3.70 -11.62 -3.85
N ARG A 19 2.68 -12.16 -4.52
CA ARG A 19 1.45 -11.42 -4.86
C ARG A 19 0.63 -11.08 -3.64
N GLU A 20 0.51 -12.02 -2.70
CA GLU A 20 -0.15 -11.81 -1.41
C GLU A 20 0.58 -10.72 -0.61
N ALA A 21 1.88 -10.90 -0.36
CA ALA A 21 2.69 -9.94 0.39
C ALA A 21 2.70 -8.54 -0.24
N LEU A 22 2.72 -8.45 -1.57
CA LEU A 22 2.63 -7.16 -2.27
C LEU A 22 1.27 -6.49 -2.08
N SER A 23 0.18 -7.26 -2.10
CA SER A 23 -1.17 -6.74 -1.93
C SER A 23 -1.38 -6.17 -0.53
N GLU A 24 -0.92 -6.89 0.49
CA GLU A 24 -0.94 -6.43 1.89
C GLU A 24 -0.10 -5.17 2.08
N ALA A 25 1.13 -5.15 1.56
CA ALA A 25 2.00 -3.99 1.68
C ALA A 25 1.40 -2.73 1.03
N ILE A 26 0.68 -2.87 -0.09
CA ILE A 26 -0.01 -1.75 -0.73
C ILE A 26 -1.18 -1.26 0.14
N GLU A 27 -1.97 -2.16 0.73
CA GLU A 27 -3.08 -1.75 1.59
C GLU A 27 -2.60 -1.05 2.85
N LEU A 28 -1.56 -1.58 3.52
CA LEU A 28 -0.96 -0.94 4.68
C LEU A 28 -0.43 0.46 4.34
N ASN A 29 0.31 0.61 3.24
CA ASN A 29 0.79 1.91 2.79
C ASN A 29 -0.37 2.88 2.49
N ARG A 30 -1.48 2.39 1.93
CA ARG A 30 -2.66 3.20 1.64
C ARG A 30 -3.35 3.67 2.91
N GLU A 31 -3.53 2.79 3.88
CA GLU A 31 -4.08 3.15 5.18
C GLU A 31 -3.20 4.18 5.89
N ASP A 32 -1.89 3.96 5.92
CA ASP A 32 -0.95 4.86 6.57
C ASP A 32 -0.93 6.22 5.89
N ALA A 33 -0.97 6.27 4.54
CA ALA A 33 -1.09 7.52 3.80
C ALA A 33 -2.38 8.27 4.14
N ARG A 34 -3.52 7.56 4.26
CA ARG A 34 -4.80 8.17 4.65
C ARG A 34 -4.76 8.70 6.08
N LYS A 35 -4.20 7.94 7.02
CA LYS A 35 -4.04 8.35 8.42
C LYS A 35 -3.11 9.57 8.52
N ALA A 36 -2.01 9.56 7.78
CA ALA A 36 -1.01 10.63 7.75
C ALA A 36 -1.51 11.91 7.09
N ALA A 37 -2.40 11.80 6.09
CA ALA A 37 -3.03 12.97 5.45
C ALA A 37 -3.83 13.82 6.47
N GLY A 38 -4.29 13.22 7.58
CA GLY A 38 -4.94 13.92 8.69
C GLY A 38 -6.19 14.71 8.28
N ALA A 39 -6.67 15.57 9.19
CA ALA A 39 -7.77 16.52 8.94
C ALA A 39 -7.26 17.94 8.67
N VAL A 40 -5.96 18.12 8.44
CA VAL A 40 -5.32 19.42 8.27
C VAL A 40 -5.46 19.85 6.82
N TYR A 41 -6.68 20.15 6.43
CA TYR A 41 -6.97 20.88 5.21
C TYR A 41 -7.77 22.12 5.59
N GLU A 42 -7.49 23.22 4.92
CA GLU A 42 -8.32 24.42 4.99
C GLU A 42 -9.34 24.33 3.85
N GLU A 43 -10.63 24.33 4.19
CA GLU A 43 -11.67 24.46 3.18
C GLU A 43 -11.71 25.92 2.68
N VAL A 44 -11.45 26.10 1.39
CA VAL A 44 -11.59 27.40 0.72
C VAL A 44 -12.72 27.33 -0.31
N ALA A 45 -13.54 28.38 -0.35
CA ALA A 45 -14.62 28.48 -1.32
C ALA A 45 -14.05 28.56 -2.75
N ILE A 46 -14.51 27.68 -3.64
CA ILE A 46 -14.17 27.74 -5.06
C ILE A 46 -14.86 28.98 -5.65
N GLN A 47 -14.08 29.98 -6.03
CA GLN A 47 -14.60 31.18 -6.70
C GLN A 47 -14.76 30.93 -8.21
N PRO A 48 -15.81 31.48 -8.85
CA PRO A 48 -16.07 31.33 -10.28
C PRO A 48 -15.03 32.01 -11.18
#